data_AF-A0A652K5M0-F1
#
_entry.id   AF-A0A652K5M0-F1
#
_cell.length_a   1.000
_cell.length_b   1.000
_cell.length_c   1.000
_cell.angle_alpha   90.00
_cell.angle_beta   90.00
_cell.angle_gamma   90.00
#
_symmetry.space_group_name_H-M   'P 1'
#
loop_
_entity.id
_entity.type
_entity.pdbx_description
1 polymer ?
#
loop_
_entity_poly.entity_id
_entity_poly.type
_entity_poly.pdbx_seq_one_letter_code
_entity_poly.pdbx_strand_id
1 'polypeptide(L)' 'GLPGAPAWIDCAITAVHTGGDHLIVVGRVAALGAEEDGEPLLFHRGRFGRLTP' A
#
# COMPACT_ATOMS: atom_id res chain seq x y z
N GLY A 1 7.90 -8.18 5.13
CA GLY A 1 7.31 -6.86 5.39
C GLY A 1 8.33 -5.95 6.06
N LEU A 2 8.11 -4.63 6.02
CA LEU A 2 8.88 -3.65 6.80
C LEU A 2 8.41 -3.68 8.26
N PRO A 3 9.30 -3.73 9.27
CA PRO A 3 8.90 -3.63 10.67
C PRO A 3 8.15 -2.32 10.96
N GLY A 4 7.01 -2.40 11.64
CA GLY A 4 6.17 -1.25 11.98
C GLY A 4 5.22 -0.76 10.87
N ALA A 5 5.17 -1.45 9.72
CA ALA A 5 4.09 -1.23 8.76
C ALA A 5 2.81 -1.93 9.25
N PRO A 6 1.65 -1.24 9.28
CA PRO A 6 0.40 -1.83 9.81
C PRO A 6 -0.13 -2.98 8.93
N ALA A 7 0.31 -3.05 7.67
CA ALA A 7 0.02 -4.16 6.77
C ALA A 7 1.10 -4.32 5.68
N TRP A 8 1.16 -5.51 5.08
CA TRP A 8 1.99 -5.79 3.91
C TRP A 8 1.27 -6.76 2.95
N ILE A 9 1.64 -6.67 1.67
CA ILE A 9 1.13 -7.53 0.61
C ILE A 9 2.33 -8.01 -0.21
N ASP A 10 2.46 -9.33 -0.38
CA ASP A 10 3.41 -9.96 -1.29
C ASP A 10 2.70 -10.32 -2.59
N CYS A 11 3.27 -9.91 -3.72
CA CYS A 11 2.63 -9.96 -5.04
C CYS A 11 3.60 -10.38 -6.14
N ALA A 12 3.12 -11.22 -7.05
CA ALA A 12 3.76 -11.44 -8.34
C ALA A 12 3.13 -10.50 -9.39
N ILE A 13 3.95 -9.80 -10.18
CA ILE A 13 3.46 -8.93 -11.27
C ILE A 13 2.79 -9.79 -12.35
N THR A 14 1.59 -9.41 -12.75
CA THR A 14 0.81 -10.12 -13.79
C THR A 14 0.52 -9.27 -15.01
N ALA A 15 0.47 -7.95 -14.85
CA ALA A 15 0.32 -7.02 -15.96
C ALA A 15 0.97 -5.68 -15.64
N VAL A 16 1.40 -4.99 -16.70
CA VAL A 16 1.88 -3.61 -16.63
C VAL A 16 1.22 -2.84 -17.77
N HIS A 17 0.57 -1.73 -17.45
CA HIS A 17 -0.07 -0.84 -18.41
C HIS A 17 0.57 0.55 -18.35
N THR A 18 0.62 1.25 -19.49
CA THR A 18 1.05 2.65 -19.54
C THR A 18 -0.05 3.57 -19.02
N GLY A 19 0.28 4.51 -18.13
CA GLY A 19 -0.62 5.51 -17.56
C GLY A 19 -0.08 6.94 -17.75
N GLY A 20 0.38 7.27 -18.96
CA GLY A 20 1.08 8.53 -19.24
C GLY A 20 2.57 8.42 -18.89
N ASP A 21 3.03 9.29 -17.99
CA ASP A 21 4.39 9.30 -17.42
C ASP A 21 4.60 8.26 -16.31
N HIS A 22 3.55 7.49 -15.97
CA HIS A 22 3.58 6.44 -14.96
C HIS A 22 3.22 5.06 -15.53
N LEU A 23 3.55 4.02 -14.77
CA LEU A 23 3.13 2.64 -15.00
C LEU A 23 2.04 2.25 -14.01
N ILE A 24 1.00 1.59 -14.51
CA ILE A 24 0.00 0.90 -13.69
C ILE A 24 0.42 -0.56 -13.63
N VAL A 25 0.80 -1.03 -12.43
CA VAL A 25 1.26 -2.40 -12.21
C VAL A 25 0.16 -3.20 -11.51
N VAL A 26 -0.23 -4.33 -12.11
CA VAL A 26 -1.20 -5.27 -11.53
C VAL A 26 -0.44 -6.45 -10.97
N GLY A 27 -0.63 -6.71 -9.68
CA GLY A 27 -0.03 -7.84 -8.96
C GLY A 27 -1.09 -8.84 -8.49
N ARG A 28 -0.80 -10.13 -8.65
CA ARG A 28 -1.55 -11.21 -7.98
C ARG A 28 -0.95 -11.42 -6.60
N VAL A 29 -1.81 -11.36 -5.58
CA VAL A 29 -1.42 -11.56 -4.17
C VAL A 29 -1.02 -13.02 -3.95
N ALA A 30 0.18 -13.22 -3.41
CA ALA A 30 0.69 -14.51 -2.97
C ALA A 30 0.51 -14.70 -1.46
N ALA A 31 0.71 -13.63 -0.69
CA ALA A 31 0.50 -13.60 0.75
C ALA A 31 0.21 -12.17 1.22
N LEU A 32 -0.42 -12.02 2.39
CA LEU A 32 -0.64 -10.73 3.02
C LEU A 32 -0.65 -10.89 4.54
N GLY A 33 -0.44 -9.79 5.26
CA GLY A 33 -0.58 -9.73 6.71
C GLY A 33 -0.89 -8.31 7.16
N ALA A 34 -1.53 -8.20 8.32
CA ALA A 34 -1.86 -6.94 8.96
C ALA A 34 -1.78 -7.07 10.49
N GLU A 35 -1.51 -5.96 11.16
CA GLU A 35 -1.67 -5.83 12.61
C GLU A 35 -3.13 -5.46 12.93
N GLU A 36 -3.72 -6.05 13.98
CA GLU A 36 -5.14 -5.81 14.34
C GLU A 36 -5.40 -4.34 14.69
N ASP A 37 -4.45 -3.69 15.37
CA ASP A 37 -4.55 -2.28 15.83
C ASP A 37 -3.66 -1.33 15.00
N GLY A 38 -3.34 -1.71 13.76
CA GLY A 38 -2.47 -0.93 12.88
C GLY A 38 -3.13 0.36 12.37
N GLU A 39 -2.88 1.49 13.03
CA GLU A 39 -3.39 2.80 12.61
C GLU A 39 -2.82 3.25 11.24
N PRO A 40 -3.65 3.72 10.30
CA PRO A 40 -3.16 4.16 8.99
C PRO A 40 -2.44 5.50 9.08
N LEU A 41 -1.36 5.64 8.29
CA LEU A 41 -0.72 6.93 8.06
C LEU A 41 -1.45 7.69 6.95
N LEU A 42 -2.06 8.83 7.28
CA LEU A 42 -2.71 9.69 6.28
C LEU A 42 -1.68 10.64 5.65
N PHE A 43 -1.73 10.77 4.32
CA PHE A 43 -1.07 11.84 3.59
C PHE A 43 -2.09 12.65 2.80
N HIS A 44 -2.23 13.93 3.12
CA HIS A 44 -3.21 14.82 2.49
C HIS A 44 -2.63 16.24 2.35
N ARG A 45 -2.74 16.83 1.15
CA ARG A 45 -2.22 18.17 0.81
C ARG A 45 -0.76 18.39 1.22
N GLY A 46 0.09 17.39 0.96
CA GLY A 46 1.53 17.49 1.24
C GLY A 46 1.91 17.33 2.72
N ARG A 47 1.00 16.86 3.58
CA ARG A 47 1.25 16.73 5.02
C ARG A 47 0.82 15.36 5.55
N PHE A 48 1.55 14.88 6.55
CA PHE A 48 1.18 13.69 7.32
C PHE A 48 0.13 14.01 8.38
N GLY A 49 -0.77 13.07 8.62
CA GLY A 49 -1.81 13.16 9.62
C GLY A 49 -2.30 11.81 10.10
N ARG A 50 -3.32 11.83 10.95
CA ARG A 50 -4.04 10.66 11.43
C ARG A 50 -5.50 10.75 11.01
N LEU A 51 -6.16 9.61 10.90
CA LEU A 51 -7.61 9.58 10.86
C LEU A 51 -8.13 9.90 12.26
N THR A 52 -9.02 10.87 12.38
CA THR A 52 -9.78 11.13 13.61
C THR A 52 -11.21 10.68 13.38
N PRO A 53 -11.82 9.92 14.31
CA PRO A 53 -13.24 9.62 14.26
C PRO A 53 -14.13 10.86 14.14
#